data_AF-A0A0B1SXC2-F1
#
_entry.id   AF-A0A0B1SXC2-F1
#
_cell.length_a   1.000
_cell.length_b   1.000
_cell.length_c   1.000
_cell.angle_alpha   90.00
_cell.angle_beta   90.00
_cell.angle_gamma   90.00
#
_symmetry.space_group_name_H-M   'P 1'
#
loop_
_entity.id
_entity.type
_entity.pdbx_description
1 polymer ?
#
loop_
_entity_poly.entity_id
_entity_poly.type
_entity_poly.pdbx_seq_one_letter_code
_entity_poly.pdbx_strand_id
1 'polypeptide(L)'
;LLSRYANYEVYGDEKTANTAQLESRYTDSSLFGVVRDIRILSLCDYLVCTFSSQVCRMGYELMQVQEGDAGERFHSLDDLYYYGGQHAHELTAVENHVPEASEEIELKVGDVIGVAGNHWDGYSKGVNRRTGAMGLYPSYKAIEKWRIVDFPPLS
;
A
#
# COMPACT_ATOMS: atom_id res chain seq x y z
N LEU A 1 17.82 -3.58 -18.09
CA LEU A 1 16.35 -3.76 -18.24
C LEU A 1 15.98 -4.14 -19.67
N LEU A 2 16.39 -3.32 -20.65
CA LEU A 2 16.03 -3.47 -22.07
C LEU A 2 16.40 -4.82 -22.70
N SER A 3 17.48 -5.47 -22.25
CA SER A 3 17.85 -6.81 -22.74
C SER A 3 16.94 -7.94 -22.25
N ARG A 4 16.23 -7.74 -21.12
CA ARG A 4 15.31 -8.73 -20.55
C ARG A 4 13.87 -8.51 -20.99
N TYR A 5 13.51 -7.28 -21.37
CA TYR A 5 12.15 -6.87 -21.74
C TYR A 5 12.16 -6.15 -23.09
N ALA A 6 12.61 -6.84 -24.14
CA ALA A 6 12.80 -6.24 -25.47
C ALA A 6 11.51 -5.72 -26.12
N ASN A 7 10.35 -6.20 -25.67
CA ASN A 7 9.03 -5.79 -26.17
C ASN A 7 8.44 -4.61 -25.39
N TYR A 8 9.16 -4.04 -24.42
CA TYR A 8 8.72 -2.90 -23.62
C TYR A 8 9.47 -1.64 -24.04
N GLU A 9 8.72 -0.56 -24.23
CA GLU A 9 9.29 0.79 -24.26
C GLU A 9 9.43 1.29 -22.83
N VAL A 10 10.66 1.65 -22.44
CA VAL A 10 10.99 2.04 -21.07
C VAL A 10 11.28 3.53 -21.04
N TYR A 11 10.42 4.29 -20.38
CA TYR A 11 10.63 5.70 -20.13
C TYR A 11 11.27 5.90 -18.76
N GLY A 12 12.39 6.61 -18.72
CA GLY A 12 13.10 6.93 -17.48
C GLY A 12 14.23 7.92 -17.72
N ASP A 13 14.65 8.61 -16.65
CA ASP A 13 15.77 9.54 -16.69
C ASP A 13 16.93 8.97 -15.87
N GLU A 14 17.87 8.29 -16.53
CA GLU A 14 19.02 7.68 -15.87
C GLU A 14 19.89 8.72 -15.15
N LYS A 15 19.93 9.97 -15.62
CA LYS A 15 20.68 11.03 -14.95
C LYS A 15 20.03 11.38 -13.63
N THR A 16 18.71 11.57 -13.62
CA THR A 16 17.94 11.78 -12.39
C THR A 16 18.09 10.60 -11.42
N ALA A 17 18.00 9.37 -11.90
CA ALA A 17 18.19 8.18 -11.08
C ALA A 17 19.56 8.15 -10.38
N ASN A 18 20.62 8.59 -11.07
CA ASN A 18 21.95 8.70 -10.47
C ASN A 18 22.04 9.79 -9.39
N THR A 19 21.27 10.88 -9.49
CA THR A 19 21.24 11.93 -8.44
C THR A 19 20.53 11.51 -7.15
N ALA A 20 19.74 10.43 -7.19
CA ALA A 20 19.08 9.88 -6.00
C ALA A 20 20.04 9.09 -5.08
N GLN A 21 21.30 8.89 -5.49
CA GLN A 21 22.33 8.24 -4.69
C GLN A 21 22.66 9.07 -3.43
N LEU A 22 23.09 8.39 -2.36
CA LEU A 22 23.30 8.99 -1.04
C LEU A 22 24.18 10.25 -1.06
N GLU A 23 25.17 10.29 -1.95
CA GLU A 23 26.14 11.39 -2.05
C GLU A 23 25.54 12.68 -2.64
N SER A 24 24.52 12.60 -3.49
CA SER A 24 23.91 13.74 -4.19
C SER A 24 22.42 13.95 -3.86
N ARG A 25 21.88 13.10 -2.99
CA ARG A 25 20.46 13.05 -2.62
C ARG A 25 19.89 14.38 -2.12
N TYR A 26 20.69 15.13 -1.35
CA TYR A 26 20.26 16.37 -0.70
C TYR A 26 20.71 17.60 -1.49
N THR A 27 20.39 17.61 -2.79
CA THR A 27 20.64 18.72 -3.72
C THR A 27 19.34 19.14 -4.40
N ASP A 28 19.27 20.39 -4.86
CA ASP A 28 18.10 20.90 -5.60
C ASP A 28 17.80 20.04 -6.83
N SER A 29 18.83 19.62 -7.57
CA SER A 29 18.67 18.74 -8.74
C SER A 29 18.02 17.41 -8.39
N SER A 30 18.41 16.79 -7.27
CA SER A 30 17.79 15.55 -6.77
C SER A 30 16.35 15.79 -6.31
N LEU A 31 16.07 16.93 -5.67
CA LEU A 31 14.71 17.31 -5.29
C LEU A 31 13.80 17.48 -6.53
N PHE A 32 14.23 18.23 -7.54
CA PHE A 32 13.48 18.35 -8.80
C PHE A 32 13.30 17.00 -9.49
N GLY A 33 14.32 16.14 -9.41
CA GLY A 33 14.28 14.77 -9.88
C GLY A 33 13.15 13.96 -9.26
N VAL A 34 13.13 13.84 -7.93
CA VAL A 34 12.10 13.05 -7.23
C VAL A 34 10.70 13.64 -7.39
N VAL A 35 10.56 14.97 -7.44
CA VAL A 35 9.25 15.61 -7.71
C VAL A 35 8.74 15.25 -9.10
N ARG A 36 9.62 15.26 -10.12
CA ARG A 36 9.28 14.85 -11.48
C ARG A 36 8.91 13.36 -11.53
N ASP A 37 9.67 12.51 -10.86
CA ASP A 37 9.40 11.07 -10.83
C ASP A 37 8.05 10.77 -10.18
N ILE A 38 7.76 11.37 -9.02
CA ILE A 38 6.46 11.25 -8.34
C ILE A 38 5.32 11.71 -9.26
N ARG A 39 5.51 12.84 -9.96
CA ARG A 39 4.51 13.36 -10.90
C ARG A 39 4.23 12.36 -12.02
N ILE A 40 5.27 11.78 -12.63
CA ILE A 40 5.12 10.80 -13.71
C ILE A 40 4.46 9.52 -13.19
N LEU A 41 4.87 9.02 -12.01
CA LEU A 41 4.23 7.86 -11.38
C LEU A 41 2.74 8.09 -11.14
N SER A 42 2.35 9.29 -10.70
CA SER A 42 0.94 9.64 -10.48
C SER A 42 0.09 9.72 -11.75
N LEU A 43 0.73 9.75 -12.92
CA LEU A 43 0.09 9.82 -14.24
C LEU A 43 0.01 8.45 -14.93
N CYS A 44 0.60 7.40 -14.34
CA CYS A 44 0.51 6.06 -14.88
C CYS A 44 -0.90 5.50 -14.72
N ASP A 45 -1.37 4.71 -15.69
CA ASP A 45 -2.65 4.01 -15.60
C ASP A 45 -2.67 2.95 -14.48
N TYR A 46 -1.49 2.45 -14.09
CA TYR A 46 -1.32 1.44 -13.07
C TYR A 46 0.07 1.54 -12.42
N LEU A 47 0.15 1.34 -11.10
CA LEU A 47 1.40 1.48 -10.35
C LEU A 47 1.90 0.14 -9.81
N VAL A 48 3.11 -0.29 -10.18
CA VAL A 48 3.77 -1.46 -9.59
C VAL A 48 5.01 -1.00 -8.82
N CYS A 49 5.05 -1.22 -7.51
CA CYS A 49 6.11 -0.70 -6.66
C CYS A 49 6.18 -1.41 -5.29
N THR A 50 6.94 -0.84 -4.36
CA THR A 50 6.84 -1.15 -2.93
C THR A 50 6.16 -0.01 -2.17
N PHE A 51 5.07 -0.30 -1.45
CA PHE A 51 4.43 0.68 -0.58
C PHE A 51 5.17 0.91 0.72
N SER A 52 6.26 0.19 1.01
CA SER A 52 7.25 0.63 2.01
C SER A 52 7.91 1.98 1.62
N SER A 53 7.97 2.31 0.33
CA SER A 53 8.53 3.56 -0.19
C SER A 53 7.51 4.71 -0.15
N GLN A 54 7.86 5.79 0.58
CA GLN A 54 7.06 7.02 0.59
C GLN A 54 6.88 7.63 -0.80
N VAL A 55 7.89 7.53 -1.67
CA VAL A 55 7.81 8.01 -3.06
C VAL A 55 6.68 7.32 -3.81
N CYS A 56 6.52 6.00 -3.63
CA CYS A 56 5.44 5.29 -4.28
C CYS A 56 4.07 5.68 -3.71
N ARG A 57 3.95 5.78 -2.37
CA ARG A 57 2.69 6.19 -1.73
C ARG A 57 2.26 7.59 -2.16
N MET A 58 3.19 8.54 -2.29
CA MET A 58 2.89 9.87 -2.82
C MET A 58 2.41 9.82 -4.28
N GLY A 59 3.02 9.00 -5.13
CA GLY A 59 2.55 8.79 -6.50
C GLY A 59 1.11 8.23 -6.54
N TYR A 60 0.83 7.23 -5.70
CA TYR A 60 -0.50 6.64 -5.54
C TYR A 60 -1.54 7.63 -5.01
N GLU A 61 -1.20 8.44 -4.00
CA GLU A 61 -2.08 9.47 -3.45
C GLU A 61 -2.45 10.54 -4.49
N LEU A 62 -1.46 11.00 -5.26
CA LEU A 62 -1.69 11.97 -6.34
C LEU A 62 -2.48 11.38 -7.52
N MET A 63 -2.41 10.08 -7.75
CA MET A 63 -3.22 9.40 -8.76
C MET A 63 -4.72 9.54 -8.45
N GLN A 64 -5.12 9.42 -7.18
CA GLN A 64 -6.53 9.53 -6.75
C GLN A 64 -7.13 10.91 -7.07
N VAL A 65 -6.35 11.98 -6.91
CA VAL A 65 -6.79 13.36 -7.20
C VAL A 65 -7.10 13.56 -8.69
N GLN A 66 -6.45 12.80 -9.57
CA GLN A 66 -6.54 12.99 -11.02
C GLN A 66 -7.63 12.12 -11.65
N GLU A 67 -7.69 10.86 -11.24
CA GLU A 67 -8.56 9.85 -11.86
C GLU A 67 -9.87 9.63 -11.09
N GLY A 68 -9.96 10.10 -9.84
CA GLY A 68 -11.08 9.83 -8.95
C GLY A 68 -10.91 8.47 -8.25
N ASP A 69 -11.71 7.47 -8.62
CA ASP A 69 -11.63 6.14 -8.04
C ASP A 69 -10.53 5.30 -8.72
N ALA A 70 -9.30 5.49 -8.26
CA ALA A 70 -8.13 4.71 -8.68
C ALA A 70 -7.60 3.85 -7.53
N GLY A 71 -8.46 3.50 -6.57
CA GLY A 71 -8.07 2.77 -5.35
C GLY A 71 -7.47 1.39 -5.62
N GLU A 72 -7.83 0.76 -6.74
CA GLU A 72 -7.34 -0.57 -7.13
C GLU A 72 -6.24 -0.52 -8.21
N ARG A 73 -5.83 0.67 -8.67
CA ARG A 73 -4.85 0.83 -9.76
C ARG A 73 -3.40 0.70 -9.30
N PHE A 74 -3.11 -0.28 -8.44
CA PHE A 74 -1.77 -0.54 -7.96
C PHE A 74 -1.54 -2.02 -7.64
N HIS A 75 -0.27 -2.42 -7.64
CA HIS A 75 0.23 -3.64 -7.06
C HIS A 75 1.49 -3.34 -6.25
N SER A 76 1.40 -3.50 -4.93
CA SER A 76 2.54 -3.39 -4.03
C SER A 76 3.21 -4.75 -3.88
N LEU A 77 4.54 -4.79 -3.90
CA LEU A 77 5.31 -6.02 -3.70
C LEU A 77 5.54 -6.35 -2.21
N ASP A 78 5.15 -5.45 -1.31
CA ASP A 78 5.33 -5.60 0.13
C ASP A 78 4.10 -5.15 0.91
N ASP A 79 4.08 -3.90 1.38
CA ASP A 79 3.10 -3.40 2.33
C ASP A 79 1.75 -3.13 1.64
N LEU A 80 0.68 -3.15 2.44
CA LEU A 80 -0.56 -2.45 2.11
C LEU A 80 -0.33 -0.93 2.14
N TYR A 81 -1.30 -0.15 1.64
CA TYR A 81 -1.22 1.30 1.81
C TYR A 81 -1.26 1.67 3.30
N TYR A 82 -0.40 2.60 3.71
CA TYR A 82 -0.42 3.17 5.05
C TYR A 82 0.13 4.61 5.07
N TYR A 83 -0.29 5.36 6.08
CA TYR A 83 0.23 6.68 6.39
C TYR A 83 1.05 6.64 7.70
N GLY A 84 2.25 7.21 7.68
CA GLY A 84 3.13 7.23 8.85
C GLY A 84 2.50 7.98 10.01
N GLY A 85 2.30 7.31 11.15
CA GLY A 85 1.61 7.88 12.31
C GLY A 85 0.08 7.70 12.31
N GLN A 86 -0.48 6.89 11.40
CA GLN A 86 -1.91 6.57 11.40
C GLN A 86 -2.35 5.83 12.68
N HIS A 87 -3.64 5.94 12.99
CA HIS A 87 -4.28 5.04 13.95
C HIS A 87 -4.32 3.60 13.41
N ALA A 88 -4.52 2.61 14.29
CA ALA A 88 -4.48 1.19 13.93
C ALA A 88 -5.37 0.86 12.72
N HIS A 89 -4.84 0.25 11.67
CA HIS A 89 -5.63 -0.22 10.53
C HIS A 89 -6.42 -1.47 10.95
N GLU A 90 -7.75 -1.40 10.87
CA GLU A 90 -8.63 -2.46 11.35
C GLU A 90 -9.59 -2.95 10.25
N LEU A 91 -9.82 -4.26 10.24
CA LEU A 91 -10.88 -4.90 9.47
C LEU A 91 -11.95 -5.46 10.40
N THR A 92 -13.09 -5.78 9.81
CA THR A 92 -14.15 -6.57 10.44
C THR A 92 -14.29 -7.90 9.71
N ALA A 93 -14.24 -9.02 10.44
CA ALA A 93 -14.50 -10.33 9.89
C ALA A 93 -15.97 -10.42 9.43
N VAL A 94 -16.20 -10.85 8.19
CA VAL A 94 -17.53 -11.04 7.59
C VAL A 94 -17.89 -12.52 7.42
N GLU A 95 -16.90 -13.40 7.57
CA GLU A 95 -17.09 -14.85 7.59
C GLU A 95 -16.33 -15.50 8.73
N ASN A 96 -16.83 -16.65 9.19
CA ASN A 96 -16.11 -17.47 10.15
C ASN A 96 -14.90 -18.14 9.47
N HIS A 97 -13.84 -18.35 10.24
CA HIS A 97 -12.69 -19.13 9.82
C HIS A 97 -12.25 -20.04 10.97
N VAL A 98 -12.22 -21.33 10.68
CA VAL A 98 -11.58 -22.34 11.51
C VAL A 98 -10.16 -22.51 10.95
N PRO A 99 -9.10 -22.33 11.76
CA PRO A 99 -7.72 -22.54 11.33
C PRO A 99 -7.50 -23.95 10.78
N GLU A 100 -6.93 -24.05 9.59
CA GLU A 100 -6.51 -25.32 8.97
C GLU A 100 -5.03 -25.61 9.23
N ALA A 101 -4.26 -24.58 9.60
CA ALA A 101 -2.84 -24.65 9.92
C ALA A 101 -2.50 -23.90 11.22
N SER A 102 -1.32 -24.18 11.78
CA SER A 102 -0.87 -23.67 13.09
C SER A 102 -0.63 -22.16 13.12
N GLU A 103 -0.39 -21.58 11.96
CA GLU A 103 -0.10 -20.18 11.71
C GLU A 103 -1.35 -19.35 11.46
N GLU A 104 -2.51 -19.99 11.28
CA GLU A 104 -3.79 -19.33 11.04
C GLU A 104 -4.50 -18.96 12.36
N ILE A 105 -5.37 -17.95 12.31
CA ILE A 105 -6.17 -17.49 13.46
C ILE A 105 -7.66 -17.75 13.26
N GLU A 106 -8.34 -18.12 14.36
CA GLU A 106 -9.80 -18.21 14.35
C GLU A 106 -10.42 -16.83 14.09
N LEU A 107 -11.39 -16.78 13.17
CA LEU A 107 -12.26 -15.62 13.00
C LEU A 107 -13.71 -16.00 13.27
N LYS A 108 -14.43 -15.12 13.96
CA LYS A 108 -15.89 -15.11 14.02
C LYS A 108 -16.42 -13.84 13.38
N VAL A 109 -17.56 -13.93 12.71
CA VAL A 109 -18.23 -12.75 12.13
C VAL A 109 -18.36 -11.65 13.18
N GLY A 110 -17.92 -10.44 12.84
CA GLY A 110 -17.89 -9.28 13.72
C GLY A 110 -16.59 -9.07 14.50
N ASP A 111 -15.65 -10.03 14.47
CA ASP A 111 -14.34 -9.86 15.08
C ASP A 111 -13.59 -8.69 14.42
N VAL A 112 -12.92 -7.88 15.25
CA VAL A 112 -12.04 -6.80 14.78
C VAL A 112 -10.64 -7.37 14.61
N ILE A 113 -10.03 -7.11 13.46
CA ILE A 113 -8.68 -7.60 13.12
C ILE A 113 -7.78 -6.39 12.94
N GLY A 114 -6.71 -6.29 13.73
CA GLY A 114 -5.63 -5.33 13.46
C GLY A 114 -4.74 -5.85 12.35
N VAL A 115 -4.73 -5.20 11.20
CA VAL A 115 -3.97 -5.65 10.02
C VAL A 115 -2.50 -5.35 10.18
N ALA A 116 -1.65 -6.32 9.86
CA ALA A 116 -0.21 -6.12 9.72
C ALA A 116 0.21 -6.00 8.25
N GLY A 117 -0.43 -6.76 7.35
CA GLY A 117 -0.17 -6.72 5.91
C GLY A 117 -0.91 -7.81 5.15
N ASN A 118 -0.85 -7.73 3.83
CA ASN A 118 -1.34 -8.75 2.90
C ASN A 118 -0.13 -9.44 2.26
N HIS A 119 -0.17 -10.78 2.15
CA HIS A 119 0.94 -11.55 1.57
C HIS A 119 0.83 -11.71 0.05
N TRP A 120 -0.26 -11.22 -0.55
CA TRP A 120 -0.55 -11.30 -1.98
C TRP A 120 -0.69 -12.74 -2.51
N ASP A 121 -0.98 -13.70 -1.62
CA ASP A 121 -1.16 -15.14 -1.89
C ASP A 121 -2.57 -15.65 -1.53
N GLY A 122 -3.49 -14.73 -1.21
CA GLY A 122 -4.84 -15.03 -0.72
C GLY A 122 -4.96 -14.88 0.80
N TYR A 123 -3.85 -14.84 1.54
CA TYR A 123 -3.84 -14.65 2.99
C TYR A 123 -3.31 -13.27 3.40
N SER A 124 -3.83 -12.80 4.53
CA SER A 124 -3.37 -11.60 5.22
C SER A 124 -2.92 -11.98 6.63
N LYS A 125 -2.05 -11.15 7.22
CA LYS A 125 -1.57 -11.32 8.58
C LYS A 125 -2.13 -10.24 9.48
N GLY A 126 -2.54 -10.61 10.69
CA GLY A 126 -3.09 -9.65 11.65
C GLY A 126 -3.30 -10.23 13.03
N VAL A 127 -3.90 -9.42 13.89
CA VAL A 127 -4.24 -9.78 15.27
C VAL A 127 -5.75 -9.74 15.43
N ASN A 128 -6.37 -10.87 15.76
CA ASN A 128 -7.77 -10.88 16.18
C ASN A 128 -7.88 -10.24 17.57
N ARG A 129 -8.55 -9.08 17.66
CA ARG A 129 -8.65 -8.30 18.89
C ARG A 129 -9.45 -9.02 20.00
N ARG A 130 -10.36 -9.93 19.64
CA ARG A 130 -11.14 -10.71 20.62
C ARG A 130 -10.29 -11.76 21.32
N THR A 131 -9.45 -12.48 20.57
CA THR A 131 -8.66 -13.60 21.10
C THR A 131 -7.24 -13.20 21.49
N GLY A 132 -6.74 -12.08 20.96
CA GLY A 132 -5.34 -11.66 21.08
C GLY A 132 -4.37 -12.46 20.20
N ALA A 133 -4.86 -13.44 19.44
CA ALA A 133 -4.02 -14.28 18.59
C ALA A 133 -3.54 -13.52 17.35
N MET A 134 -2.26 -13.71 17.00
CA MET A 134 -1.64 -13.18 15.79
C MET A 134 -1.37 -14.32 14.81
N GLY A 135 -1.74 -14.14 13.55
CA GLY A 135 -1.49 -15.12 12.51
C GLY A 135 -2.17 -14.77 11.19
N LEU A 136 -2.27 -15.78 10.34
CA LEU A 136 -2.83 -15.67 9.00
C LEU A 136 -4.34 -15.86 9.00
N TYR A 137 -5.00 -15.22 8.04
CA TYR A 137 -6.41 -15.45 7.73
C TYR A 137 -6.65 -15.20 6.24
N PRO A 138 -7.64 -15.88 5.62
CA PRO A 138 -8.00 -15.62 4.23
C PRO A 138 -8.48 -14.19 4.06
N SER A 139 -7.85 -13.44 3.15
CA SER A 139 -8.04 -11.98 3.01
C SER A 139 -9.49 -11.61 2.67
N TYR A 140 -10.20 -12.44 1.90
CA TYR A 140 -11.58 -12.20 1.48
C TYR A 140 -12.61 -12.28 2.63
N LYS A 141 -12.23 -12.84 3.79
CA LYS A 141 -13.13 -13.03 4.94
C LYS A 141 -13.22 -11.81 5.84
N ALA A 142 -12.56 -10.71 5.48
CA ALA A 142 -12.57 -9.48 6.25
C ALA A 142 -12.73 -8.26 5.32
N ILE A 143 -13.41 -7.23 5.82
CA ILE A 143 -13.62 -5.97 5.10
C ILE A 143 -13.10 -4.77 5.91
N GLU A 144 -12.80 -3.68 5.24
CA GLU A 144 -12.33 -2.43 5.86
C GLU A 144 -13.28 -1.93 6.96
N LYS A 145 -12.71 -1.63 8.14
CA LYS A 145 -13.44 -0.97 9.22
C LYS A 145 -13.19 0.54 9.15
N TRP A 146 -14.05 1.23 8.41
CA TRP A 146 -13.98 2.67 8.26
C TRP A 146 -14.08 3.40 9.59
N ARG A 147 -13.15 4.35 9.80
CA ARG A 147 -13.22 5.30 10.92
C ARG A 147 -13.78 6.62 10.41
N ILE A 148 -14.88 7.04 11.02
CA ILE A 148 -15.55 8.30 10.72
C ILE A 148 -15.24 9.26 11.86
N VAL A 149 -14.77 10.45 11.53
CA VAL A 149 -14.46 11.53 12.46
C VAL A 149 -15.16 12.79 11.98
N ASP A 150 -15.85 13.48 12.88
CA ASP A 150 -16.53 14.72 12.57
C ASP A 150 -15.50 15.87 12.53
N PHE A 151 -15.21 16.36 11.32
CA PHE A 151 -14.41 17.57 11.13
C PHE A 151 -15.31 18.82 11.16
N PRO A 152 -14.80 19.96 11.66
CA PRO A 152 -15.56 21.21 11.63
C PRO A 152 -15.91 21.58 10.19
N PRO A 153 -17.15 22.04 9.90
CA PRO A 153 -17.49 22.53 8.58
C PRO A 153 -16.67 23.79 8.27
N LEU A 154 -16.33 23.97 6.99
CA LEU A 154 -15.80 25.24 6.50
C LEU A 154 -16.95 26.26 6.48
N SER A 155 -17.15 26.97 7.59
CA SER A 155 -18.11 28.08 7.72
C SER A 155 -17.52 29.41 7.28
#